data_AF-A0A0H3A878-F1
#
_entry.id   AF-A0A0H3A878-F1
#
_cell.length_a   1.000
_cell.length_b   1.000
_cell.length_c   1.000
_cell.angle_alpha   90.00
_cell.angle_beta   90.00
_cell.angle_gamma   90.00
#
_symmetry.space_group_name_H-M   'P 1'
#
loop_
_entity.id
_entity.type
_entity.pdbx_description
1 polymer ?
#
loop_
_entity_poly.entity_id
_entity_poly.type
_entity_poly.pdbx_seq_one_letter_code
_entity_poly.pdbx_strand_id
1 'polypeptide(L)'
;MYRNILRIHDTQPASRQEMPRNATVQGNGGVHHAGGLLGTTEMVMVAATPVTLGDGKSLTLGLEDSTDGTAFAPVPVSFRRTFSGGPRTWEPGDVLARLPVPSDCRARIRVVFGNDDPEASGSVDVLFDVQPR
;
A
#
# COMPACT_ATOMS: atom_id res chain seq x y z
N MET A 1 -13.20 13.00 -15.26
CA MET A 1 -13.63 12.05 -14.22
C MET A 1 -12.90 12.39 -12.94
N TYR A 2 -13.62 12.84 -11.91
CA TYR A 2 -13.02 13.20 -10.63
C TYR A 2 -12.52 11.94 -9.93
N ARG A 3 -11.21 11.88 -9.63
CA ARG A 3 -10.59 10.87 -8.76
C ARG A 3 -11.05 11.15 -7.32
N ASN A 4 -12.26 10.73 -6.98
CA ASN A 4 -12.78 10.83 -5.62
C ASN A 4 -12.17 9.70 -4.78
N ILE A 5 -10.89 9.82 -4.44
CA ILE A 5 -10.33 9.01 -3.36
C ILE A 5 -10.95 9.57 -2.07
N LEU A 6 -11.92 8.86 -1.51
CA LEU A 6 -12.54 9.22 -0.24
C LEU A 6 -11.49 9.06 0.87
N ARG A 7 -10.82 10.16 1.22
CA ARG A 7 -9.95 10.20 2.38
C ARG A 7 -10.81 10.26 3.62
N ILE A 8 -11.08 9.11 4.22
CA ILE A 8 -11.56 9.05 5.59
C ILE A 8 -10.34 9.40 6.46
N HIS A 9 -10.35 10.58 7.05
CA HIS A 9 -9.35 10.97 8.05
C HIS A 9 -9.37 9.92 9.19
N ASP A 10 -8.19 9.52 9.65
CA ASP A 10 -7.94 8.56 10.74
C ASP A 10 -8.10 7.06 10.43
N THR A 11 -8.36 6.66 9.18
CA THR A 11 -8.45 5.23 8.80
C THR A 11 -7.49 4.82 7.68
N GLN A 12 -6.41 5.56 7.48
CA GLN A 12 -5.41 5.26 6.45
C GLN A 12 -4.47 4.14 6.90
N PRO A 13 -4.29 3.07 6.11
CA PRO A 13 -3.28 2.03 6.40
C PRO A 13 -1.85 2.54 6.52
N ALA A 14 -1.50 3.59 5.80
CA ALA A 14 -0.26 4.33 6.00
C ALA A 14 -0.45 5.81 5.67
N SER A 15 0.15 6.69 6.46
CA SER A 15 0.09 8.15 6.28
C SER A 15 1.48 8.75 6.41
N ARG A 16 1.94 9.44 5.36
CA ARG A 16 3.28 10.06 5.23
C ARG A 16 4.41 9.14 5.70
N GLN A 17 4.30 7.86 5.42
CA GLN A 17 5.28 6.89 5.86
C GLN A 17 6.50 6.94 4.94
N GLU A 18 7.70 7.05 5.51
CA GLU A 18 8.94 7.02 4.74
C GLU A 18 9.04 5.70 3.96
N MET A 19 9.50 5.79 2.71
CA MET A 19 9.76 4.61 1.90
C MET A 19 10.88 3.79 2.58
N PRO A 20 10.66 2.50 2.92
CA PRO A 20 11.70 1.67 3.49
C PRO A 20 12.87 1.54 2.51
N ARG A 21 14.09 1.36 3.02
CA ARG A 21 15.29 1.20 2.19
C ARG A 21 15.73 -0.24 2.24
N ASN A 22 15.58 -0.96 1.12
CA ASN A 22 15.87 -2.40 1.03
C ASN A 22 15.25 -3.22 2.18
N ALA A 23 13.97 -2.95 2.48
CA ALA A 23 13.24 -3.57 3.57
C ALA A 23 11.74 -3.63 3.30
N THR A 24 11.05 -4.46 4.09
CA THR A 24 9.59 -4.53 4.14
C THR A 24 9.13 -4.07 5.51
N VAL A 25 8.15 -3.17 5.53
CA VAL A 25 7.59 -2.59 6.75
C VAL A 25 6.08 -2.71 6.77
N GLN A 26 5.51 -2.65 7.96
CA GLN A 26 4.08 -2.51 8.16
C GLN A 26 3.68 -1.05 7.97
N GLY A 27 2.44 -0.84 7.49
CA GLY A 27 1.83 0.48 7.48
C GLY A 27 1.74 1.09 8.88
N ASN A 28 2.07 2.37 9.01
CA ASN A 28 2.01 3.10 10.28
C ASN A 28 0.58 3.45 10.73
N GLY A 29 -0.43 3.13 9.93
CA GLY A 29 -1.85 3.26 10.27
C GLY A 29 -2.39 2.14 11.17
N GLY A 30 -1.60 1.07 11.37
CA GLY A 30 -1.98 -0.05 12.23
C GLY A 30 -2.95 -1.02 11.57
N VAL A 31 -3.80 -1.62 12.40
CA VAL A 31 -4.71 -2.70 12.01
C VAL A 31 -6.10 -2.14 11.73
N HIS A 32 -6.69 -2.55 10.61
CA HIS A 32 -8.02 -2.15 10.19
C HIS A 32 -8.99 -3.33 10.21
N HIS A 33 -10.24 -3.06 10.56
CA HIS A 33 -11.32 -4.04 10.44
C HIS A 33 -11.79 -4.12 8.98
N ALA A 34 -11.71 -5.32 8.40
CA ALA A 34 -12.14 -5.60 7.03
C ALA A 34 -13.67 -5.81 6.91
N GLY A 35 -14.39 -5.86 8.04
CA GLY A 35 -15.83 -6.17 8.10
C GLY A 35 -16.69 -5.17 7.32
N GLY A 36 -17.04 -5.51 6.08
CA GLY A 36 -17.90 -4.72 5.19
C GLY A 36 -17.20 -4.11 3.96
N LEU A 37 -15.87 -4.19 3.88
CA LEU A 37 -15.07 -3.61 2.78
C LEU A 37 -14.79 -4.61 1.63
N LEU A 38 -15.27 -5.85 1.76
CA LEU A 38 -14.80 -7.01 1.00
C LEU A 38 -15.42 -7.09 -0.41
N GLY A 39 -14.56 -7.10 -1.43
CA GLY A 39 -14.93 -7.37 -2.83
C GLY A 39 -15.08 -6.15 -3.76
N THR A 40 -15.04 -4.92 -3.24
CA THR A 40 -15.09 -3.68 -4.06
C THR A 40 -14.07 -2.61 -3.66
N THR A 41 -13.17 -2.95 -2.73
CA THR A 41 -12.18 -2.02 -2.18
C THR A 41 -10.79 -2.40 -2.65
N GLU A 42 -9.99 -1.42 -3.03
CA GLU A 42 -8.57 -1.56 -3.34
C GLU A 42 -7.73 -0.79 -2.32
N MET A 43 -6.52 -1.28 -2.06
CA MET A 43 -5.46 -0.49 -1.45
C MET A 43 -4.71 0.25 -2.54
N VAL A 44 -4.57 1.57 -2.39
CA VAL A 44 -3.85 2.42 -3.34
C VAL A 44 -2.70 3.09 -2.61
N MET A 45 -1.48 2.86 -3.10
CA MET A 45 -0.28 3.54 -2.64
C MET A 45 -0.03 4.78 -3.49
N VAL A 46 0.08 5.94 -2.85
CA VAL A 46 0.24 7.25 -3.47
C VAL A 46 1.49 7.93 -2.91
N ALA A 47 2.24 8.64 -3.75
CA ALA A 47 3.35 9.47 -3.30
C ALA A 47 2.84 10.64 -2.44
N ALA A 48 3.28 10.74 -1.19
CA ALA A 48 3.01 11.87 -0.31
C ALA A 48 4.05 12.99 -0.52
N THR A 49 5.30 12.61 -0.76
CA THR A 49 6.39 13.44 -1.28
C THR A 49 6.95 12.77 -2.54
N PRO A 50 7.83 13.42 -3.34
CA PRO A 50 8.46 12.73 -4.45
C PRO A 50 9.12 11.43 -3.98
N VAL A 51 8.74 10.31 -4.60
CA VAL A 51 9.31 8.99 -4.32
C VAL A 51 10.22 8.61 -5.46
N THR A 52 11.43 8.14 -5.16
CA THR A 52 12.35 7.66 -6.19
C THR A 52 12.82 6.25 -5.88
N LEU A 53 12.82 5.40 -6.91
CA LEU A 53 13.46 4.09 -6.93
C LEU A 53 14.45 4.02 -8.09
N GLY A 54 15.60 3.40 -7.86
CA GLY A 54 16.63 3.16 -8.85
C GLY A 54 16.19 2.20 -9.97
N ASP A 55 16.99 2.14 -11.03
CA ASP A 55 16.75 1.22 -12.14
C ASP A 55 16.90 -0.24 -11.69
N GLY A 56 16.03 -1.11 -12.22
CA GLY A 56 15.98 -2.53 -11.88
C GLY A 56 15.43 -2.84 -10.50
N LYS A 57 14.94 -1.84 -9.76
CA LYS A 57 14.42 -2.00 -8.40
C LYS A 57 12.95 -2.38 -8.39
N SER A 58 12.55 -3.15 -7.38
CA SER A 58 11.21 -3.66 -7.23
C SER A 58 10.46 -3.02 -6.06
N LEU A 59 9.19 -2.69 -6.29
CA LEU A 59 8.25 -2.29 -5.25
C LEU A 59 7.28 -3.43 -5.00
N THR A 60 6.98 -3.65 -3.72
CA THR A 60 6.00 -4.61 -3.24
C THR A 60 4.96 -3.91 -2.37
N LEU A 61 3.70 -4.25 -2.58
CA LEU A 61 2.57 -3.88 -1.73
C LEU A 61 1.78 -5.17 -1.48
N GLY A 62 1.51 -5.47 -0.22
CA GLY A 62 0.83 -6.67 0.22
C GLY A 62 -0.08 -6.39 1.42
N LEU A 63 -0.77 -7.45 1.83
CA LEU A 63 -1.67 -7.46 2.97
C LEU A 63 -1.30 -8.59 3.90
N GLU A 64 -1.47 -8.34 5.19
CA GLU A 64 -1.51 -9.40 6.19
C GLU A 64 -2.86 -9.35 6.89
N ASP A 65 -3.42 -10.53 7.19
CA ASP A 65 -4.69 -10.66 7.87
C ASP A 65 -4.60 -11.45 9.18
N SER A 66 -5.59 -11.26 10.03
CA SER A 66 -5.70 -11.89 11.33
C SER A 66 -7.17 -12.06 11.72
N THR A 67 -7.46 -13.15 12.46
CA THR A 67 -8.78 -13.35 13.07
C THR A 67 -8.94 -12.53 14.34
N ASP A 68 -7.87 -12.43 15.16
CA ASP A 68 -7.89 -11.89 16.52
C ASP A 68 -7.05 -10.63 16.70
N GLY A 69 -6.29 -10.24 15.67
CA GLY A 69 -5.37 -9.11 15.64
C GLY A 69 -4.10 -9.29 16.46
N THR A 70 -3.75 -10.54 16.78
CA THR A 70 -2.51 -10.88 17.49
C THR A 70 -1.52 -11.56 16.55
N ALA A 71 -1.98 -12.59 15.81
CA ALA A 71 -1.18 -13.29 14.82
C ALA A 71 -1.63 -12.89 13.40
N PHE A 72 -0.71 -12.29 12.64
CA PHE A 72 -0.94 -11.87 11.27
C PHE A 72 -0.25 -12.83 10.30
N ALA A 73 -0.96 -13.21 9.24
CA ALA A 73 -0.45 -14.04 8.17
C ALA A 73 -0.54 -13.29 6.84
N PRO A 74 0.42 -13.47 5.92
CA PRO A 74 0.34 -12.85 4.60
C PRO A 74 -0.87 -13.36 3.83
N VAL A 75 -1.62 -12.43 3.24
CA VAL A 75 -2.67 -12.74 2.28
C VAL A 75 -1.98 -13.08 0.95
N PRO A 76 -2.39 -14.13 0.22
CA PRO A 76 -1.75 -14.56 -1.03
C PRO A 76 -2.06 -13.64 -2.22
N VAL A 77 -2.27 -12.35 -1.96
CA VAL A 77 -2.37 -11.31 -2.98
C VAL A 77 -1.32 -10.23 -2.68
N SER A 78 -0.53 -9.90 -3.69
CA SER A 78 0.47 -8.83 -3.58
C SER A 78 0.68 -8.20 -4.94
N PHE A 79 0.85 -6.89 -4.95
CA PHE A 79 1.43 -6.19 -6.07
C PHE A 79 2.94 -6.29 -5.95
N ARG A 80 3.60 -6.75 -7.02
CA ARG A 80 5.05 -6.67 -7.17
C ARG A 80 5.38 -6.20 -8.57
N ARG A 81 6.22 -5.18 -8.67
CA ARG A 81 6.69 -4.67 -9.96
C ARG A 81 8.14 -4.25 -9.88
N THR A 82 8.93 -4.74 -10.81
CA THR A 82 10.28 -4.24 -11.08
C THR A 82 10.20 -3.12 -12.10
N PHE A 83 10.90 -2.02 -11.86
CA PHE A 83 10.98 -0.88 -12.76
C PHE A 83 12.28 -0.95 -13.53
N SER A 84 12.19 -0.97 -14.86
CA SER A 84 13.34 -1.01 -15.77
C SER A 84 13.27 0.17 -16.74
N GLY A 85 14.43 0.68 -17.16
CA GLY A 85 14.54 1.79 -18.10
C GLY A 85 15.03 3.10 -17.49
N GLY A 86 15.70 3.01 -16.34
CA GLY A 86 16.27 4.14 -15.60
C GLY A 86 15.59 4.35 -14.23
N PRO A 87 16.18 5.21 -13.37
CA PRO A 87 15.56 5.60 -12.11
C PRO A 87 14.17 6.18 -12.37
N ARG A 88 13.21 5.80 -11.53
CA ARG A 88 11.84 6.24 -11.64
C ARG A 88 11.49 7.12 -10.45
N THR A 89 10.98 8.30 -10.75
CA THR A 89 10.43 9.24 -9.76
C THR A 89 8.93 9.36 -9.96
N TRP A 90 8.19 9.35 -8.85
CA TRP A 90 6.76 9.63 -8.77
C TRP A 90 6.58 10.95 -8.04
N GLU A 91 5.79 11.86 -8.62
CA GLU A 91 5.48 13.15 -8.01
C GLU A 91 4.37 13.01 -6.97
N PRO A 92 4.24 13.96 -6.02
CA PRO A 92 3.17 13.94 -5.02
C PRO A 92 1.79 13.79 -5.68
N GLY A 93 1.03 12.79 -5.23
CA GLY A 93 -0.29 12.43 -5.79
C GLY A 93 -0.25 11.35 -6.88
N ASP A 94 0.92 10.96 -7.36
CA ASP A 94 1.05 9.83 -8.29
C ASP A 94 0.78 8.51 -7.60
N VAL A 95 0.13 7.60 -8.34
CA VAL A 95 -0.15 6.24 -7.87
C VAL A 95 1.04 5.33 -8.18
N LEU A 96 1.61 4.72 -7.16
CA LEU A 96 2.73 3.78 -7.27
C LEU A 96 2.23 2.36 -7.49
N ALA A 97 1.20 1.97 -6.74
CA ALA A 97 0.66 0.61 -6.73
C ALA A 97 -0.84 0.61 -6.40
N ARG A 98 -1.53 -0.40 -6.91
CA ARG A 98 -2.92 -0.74 -6.56
C ARG A 98 -2.98 -2.22 -6.23
N LEU A 99 -3.70 -2.58 -5.17
CA LEU A 99 -3.88 -3.95 -4.72
C LEU A 99 -5.35 -4.17 -4.32
N PRO A 100 -6.12 -4.94 -5.11
CA PRO A 100 -7.47 -5.33 -4.71
C PRO A 100 -7.46 -6.08 -3.37
N VAL A 101 -8.41 -5.77 -2.49
CA VAL A 101 -8.58 -6.49 -1.22
C VAL A 101 -9.44 -7.73 -1.48
N PRO A 102 -8.90 -8.95 -1.29
CA PRO A 102 -9.65 -10.18 -1.49
C PRO A 102 -10.85 -10.27 -0.56
N SER A 103 -11.94 -10.87 -1.02
CA SER A 103 -13.16 -10.99 -0.23
C SER A 103 -13.08 -12.06 0.86
N ASP A 104 -12.06 -12.90 0.84
CA ASP A 104 -11.79 -13.99 1.78
C ASP A 104 -10.81 -13.60 2.90
N CYS A 105 -10.36 -12.33 2.93
CA CYS A 105 -9.55 -11.82 4.03
C CYS A 105 -10.26 -11.97 5.38
N ARG A 106 -9.48 -12.29 6.41
CA ARG A 106 -9.96 -12.32 7.79
C ARG A 106 -10.37 -10.93 8.28
N ALA A 107 -11.04 -10.91 9.44
CA ALA A 107 -11.68 -9.73 10.00
C ALA A 107 -10.76 -8.52 10.23
N ARG A 108 -9.46 -8.76 10.43
CA ARG A 108 -8.47 -7.71 10.66
C ARG A 108 -7.38 -7.78 9.62
N ILE A 109 -7.08 -6.65 8.99
CA ILE A 109 -6.05 -6.54 7.96
C ILE A 109 -5.08 -5.41 8.30
N ARG A 110 -3.84 -5.54 7.84
CA ARG A 110 -2.85 -4.45 7.83
C ARG A 110 -2.09 -4.47 6.53
N VAL A 111 -1.61 -3.31 6.10
CA VAL A 111 -0.77 -3.21 4.90
C VAL A 111 0.68 -3.53 5.25
N VAL A 112 1.35 -4.21 4.33
CA VAL A 112 2.80 -4.35 4.31
C VAL A 112 3.33 -3.91 2.96
N PHE A 113 4.44 -3.19 2.95
CA PHE A 113 5.07 -2.77 1.71
C PHE A 113 6.58 -2.65 1.86
N GLY A 114 7.28 -2.75 0.74
CA GLY A 114 8.73 -2.77 0.73
C GLY A 114 9.31 -2.62 -0.66
N ASN A 115 10.60 -2.38 -0.72
CA ASN A 115 11.39 -2.39 -1.95
C ASN A 115 12.79 -2.96 -1.69
N ASP A 116 13.52 -3.25 -2.77
CA ASP A 116 14.90 -3.76 -2.76
C ASP A 116 15.95 -2.68 -3.09
N ASP A 117 15.57 -1.40 -2.93
CA ASP A 117 16.44 -0.27 -3.19
C ASP A 117 16.97 0.35 -1.88
N PRO A 118 18.28 0.25 -1.60
CA PRO A 118 18.86 0.87 -0.42
C PRO A 118 18.85 2.41 -0.51
N GLU A 119 18.75 2.98 -1.71
CA GLU A 119 18.71 4.42 -1.95
C GLU A 119 17.27 4.94 -2.17
N ALA A 120 16.26 4.13 -1.87
CA ALA A 120 14.87 4.55 -1.92
C ALA A 120 14.65 5.81 -1.08
N SER A 121 13.89 6.76 -1.62
CA SER A 121 13.61 8.03 -0.96
C SER A 121 12.16 8.45 -1.14
N GLY A 122 11.72 9.37 -0.28
CA GLY A 122 10.36 9.89 -0.28
C GLY A 122 9.45 9.24 0.75
N SER A 123 8.17 9.55 0.65
CA SER A 123 7.14 9.07 1.56
C SER A 123 5.86 8.77 0.80
N VAL A 124 5.07 7.85 1.36
CA VAL A 124 3.83 7.35 0.75
C VAL A 124 2.66 7.42 1.71
N ASP A 125 1.48 7.57 1.12
CA ASP A 125 0.20 7.29 1.76
C ASP A 125 -0.34 5.99 1.17
N VAL A 126 -0.92 5.12 2.00
CA VAL A 126 -1.73 4.00 1.55
C VAL A 126 -3.16 4.24 1.98
N LEU A 127 -4.07 4.16 1.01
CA LEU A 127 -5.48 4.54 1.16
C LEU A 127 -6.38 3.38 0.73
N PHE A 128 -7.54 3.27 1.38
CA PHE A 128 -8.65 2.51 0.83
C PHE A 128 -9.32 3.31 -0.28
N ASP A 129 -9.41 2.73 -1.48
CA ASP A 129 -10.16 3.27 -2.61
C ASP A 129 -11.38 2.36 -2.84
N VAL A 130 -12.57 2.89 -2.56
CA VAL A 130 -13.83 2.19 -2.79
C VAL A 130 -14.33 2.63 -4.15
N GLN A 131 -14.33 1.72 -5.13
CA GLN A 131 -14.90 2.05 -6.44
C GLN A 131 -16.43 2.15 -6.31
N PRO A 132 -17.06 3.30 -6.63
CA PRO A 132 -18.51 3.37 -6.71
C PRO A 132 -18.98 2.48 -7.86
N ARG A 133 -19.97 1.62 -7.57
CA ARG A 133 -20.67 0.83 -8.60
C ARG A 133 -21.54 1.73 -9.48
#